data_AF-A0A251XP60-F1
#
_entry.id   AF-A0A251XP60-F1
#
_cell.length_a   1.000
_cell.length_b   1.000
_cell.length_c   1.000
_cell.angle_alpha   90.00
_cell.angle_beta   90.00
_cell.angle_gamma   90.00
#
_symmetry.space_group_name_H-M   'P 1'
#
loop_
_entity.id
_entity.type
_entity.pdbx_description
1 polymer ?
#
loop_
_entity_poly.entity_id
_entity_poly.type
_entity_poly.pdbx_seq_one_letter_code
_entity_poly.pdbx_strand_id
1 'polypeptide(L)'
;MDQGRADGRARRPRFDALAIGTSRIGPWSSVDTYRLGKSLRKKGFVPAALVERLDEVRDAVDATLAEWVASGAAARIEREGDLLTSRRSWVCELPGGAARIPCGGTHLAGLDELASITIDLEVEEADGAVVVRMRTTCVPA
;
A
#
# COMPACT_ATOMS: atom_id res chain seq x y z
N MET A 1 -14.63 -22.06 8.40
CA MET A 1 -15.43 -20.84 8.66
C MET A 1 -14.44 -19.70 8.85
N ASP A 2 -14.19 -18.94 7.79
CA ASP A 2 -13.37 -17.74 7.81
C ASP A 2 -14.22 -16.61 8.40
N GLN A 3 -14.04 -16.33 9.70
CA GLN A 3 -14.71 -15.20 10.35
C GLN A 3 -13.95 -13.93 10.00
N GLY A 4 -14.69 -12.95 9.47
CA GLY A 4 -14.13 -11.72 8.93
C GLY A 4 -13.33 -10.90 9.94
N ARG A 5 -12.31 -10.22 9.43
CA ARG A 5 -11.80 -8.98 10.03
C ARG A 5 -12.07 -7.88 9.01
N ALA A 6 -13.04 -7.03 9.33
CA ALA A 6 -13.24 -5.77 8.63
C ALA A 6 -11.98 -4.91 8.88
N ASP A 7 -11.19 -4.71 7.83
CA ASP A 7 -10.34 -3.53 7.75
C ASP A 7 -11.26 -2.31 7.63
N GLY A 8 -10.95 -1.26 8.39
CA GLY A 8 -11.81 -0.09 8.59
C GLY A 8 -11.98 0.82 7.36
N ARG A 9 -12.06 0.28 6.15
CA ARG A 9 -12.38 1.05 4.95
C ARG A 9 -13.54 0.40 4.21
N ALA A 10 -14.70 1.07 4.23
CA ALA A 10 -15.90 0.70 3.51
C ALA A 10 -15.59 0.19 2.09
N ARG A 11 -15.82 -1.11 1.85
CA ARG A 11 -16.07 -1.79 0.56
C ARG A 11 -15.33 -1.23 -0.67
N ARG A 12 -14.03 -0.95 -0.56
CA ARG A 12 -13.16 -0.78 -1.74
C ARG A 12 -12.62 -2.17 -2.09
N PRO A 13 -12.64 -2.61 -3.36
CA PRO A 13 -12.01 -3.88 -3.72
C PRO A 13 -10.57 -3.86 -3.22
N ARG A 14 -10.11 -4.93 -2.56
CA ARG A 14 -8.69 -5.09 -2.18
C ARG A 14 -7.87 -5.12 -3.46
N PHE A 15 -7.46 -3.93 -3.92
CA PHE A 15 -6.86 -3.70 -5.24
C PHE A 15 -5.60 -4.54 -5.39
N ASP A 16 -4.74 -4.53 -4.38
CA ASP A 16 -3.54 -5.36 -4.31
C ASP A 16 -3.86 -6.83 -4.52
N ALA A 17 -4.85 -7.38 -3.80
CA ALA A 17 -5.25 -8.78 -3.94
C ALA A 17 -5.75 -9.15 -5.35
N LEU A 18 -6.02 -8.17 -6.22
CA LEU A 18 -6.50 -8.38 -7.59
C LEU A 18 -5.47 -8.01 -8.65
N ALA A 19 -4.51 -7.16 -8.34
CA ALA A 19 -3.66 -6.51 -9.31
C ALA A 19 -2.17 -6.66 -9.03
N ILE A 20 -1.74 -6.79 -7.77
CA ILE A 20 -0.31 -6.85 -7.47
C ILE A 20 0.28 -8.16 -8.03
N GLY A 21 1.31 -8.03 -8.87
CA GLY A 21 2.05 -9.14 -9.44
C GLY A 21 3.34 -9.39 -8.68
N THR A 22 4.11 -8.33 -8.41
CA THR A 22 5.33 -8.40 -7.61
C THR A 22 5.44 -7.20 -6.69
N SER A 23 6.09 -7.40 -5.54
CA SER A 23 6.47 -6.37 -4.59
C SER A 23 7.90 -6.64 -4.16
N ARG A 24 8.76 -5.61 -4.20
CA ARG A 24 10.16 -5.71 -3.80
C ARG A 24 10.50 -4.55 -2.88
N ILE A 25 10.98 -4.87 -1.68
CA ILE A 25 11.42 -3.88 -0.70
C ILE A 25 12.94 -3.71 -0.84
N GLY A 26 13.37 -2.46 -0.93
CA GLY A 26 14.77 -2.05 -0.86
C GLY A 26 15.02 -1.16 0.36
N PRO A 27 16.28 -0.73 0.58
CA PRO A 27 16.57 0.30 1.58
C PRO A 27 15.76 1.56 1.27
N TRP A 28 14.95 1.99 2.24
CA TRP A 28 14.11 3.19 2.14
C TRP A 28 13.27 3.30 0.86
N SER A 29 12.89 2.15 0.29
CA SER A 29 12.14 2.13 -0.96
C SER A 29 11.35 0.83 -1.15
N SER A 30 10.33 0.88 -1.98
CA SER A 30 9.68 -0.31 -2.54
C SER A 30 9.40 -0.13 -4.03
N VAL A 31 9.32 -1.24 -4.76
CA VAL A 31 8.80 -1.28 -6.13
C VAL A 31 7.69 -2.32 -6.21
N ASP A 32 6.50 -1.84 -6.47
CA ASP A 32 5.28 -2.65 -6.61
C ASP A 32 4.84 -2.63 -8.08
N THR A 33 4.62 -3.81 -8.65
CA THR A 33 4.19 -3.95 -10.05
C THR A 33 2.79 -4.52 -10.09
N TYR A 34 1.86 -3.76 -10.65
CA TYR A 34 0.44 -4.08 -10.75
C TYR A 34 0.07 -4.41 -12.20
N ARG A 35 -0.60 -5.55 -12.42
CA ARG A 35 -1.11 -5.96 -13.74
C ARG A 35 -2.62 -5.77 -13.81
N LEU A 36 -3.07 -4.78 -14.58
CA LEU A 36 -4.46 -4.38 -14.72
C LEU A 36 -5.14 -5.14 -15.86
N GLY A 37 -5.34 -6.44 -15.63
CA GLY A 37 -5.83 -7.40 -16.61
C GLY A 37 -7.36 -7.57 -16.64
N LYS A 38 -7.80 -8.63 -17.34
CA LYS A 38 -9.21 -8.98 -17.55
C LYS A 38 -10.01 -9.15 -16.25
N SER A 39 -9.39 -9.67 -15.19
CA SER A 39 -10.05 -9.86 -13.87
C SER A 39 -10.49 -8.54 -13.26
N LEU A 40 -9.62 -7.53 -13.30
CA LEU A 40 -9.89 -6.20 -12.75
C LEU A 40 -10.91 -5.45 -13.60
N ARG A 41 -10.82 -5.57 -14.94
CA ARG A 41 -11.82 -5.03 -15.88
C ARG A 41 -13.21 -5.61 -15.66
N LYS A 42 -13.33 -6.92 -15.42
CA LYS A 42 -14.60 -7.57 -15.06
C LYS A 42 -15.23 -7.04 -13.78
N LYS A 43 -14.43 -6.41 -12.90
CA LYS A 43 -14.91 -5.76 -11.66
C LYS A 43 -15.18 -4.25 -11.84
N GLY A 44 -15.22 -3.77 -13.08
CA GLY A 44 -15.56 -2.38 -13.41
C GLY A 44 -14.39 -1.40 -13.39
N PHE A 45 -13.15 -1.88 -13.20
CA PHE A 45 -11.98 -1.01 -13.29
C PHE A 45 -11.65 -0.71 -14.75
N VAL A 46 -11.31 0.55 -15.07
CA VAL A 46 -11.01 1.01 -16.42
C VAL A 46 -9.54 1.44 -16.49
N PRO A 47 -8.60 0.58 -16.93
CA PRO A 47 -7.18 0.91 -16.97
C PRO A 47 -6.85 2.13 -17.82
N ALA A 48 -7.50 2.30 -18.98
CA ALA A 48 -7.26 3.46 -19.84
C ALA A 48 -7.51 4.80 -19.12
N ALA A 49 -8.59 4.88 -18.32
CA ALA A 49 -8.89 6.07 -17.53
C ALA A 49 -7.88 6.34 -16.41
N LEU A 50 -7.21 5.29 -15.90
CA LEU A 50 -6.08 5.47 -14.97
C LEU A 50 -4.87 6.07 -15.72
N VAL A 51 -4.56 5.55 -16.91
CA VAL A 51 -3.42 6.04 -17.72
C VAL A 51 -3.60 7.51 -18.09
N GLU A 52 -4.80 7.92 -18.48
CA GLU A 52 -5.13 9.32 -18.81
C GLU A 52 -4.98 10.29 -17.62
N ARG A 53 -5.01 9.76 -16.38
CA ARG A 53 -4.99 10.55 -15.14
C ARG A 53 -3.84 10.17 -14.22
N LEU A 54 -2.76 9.63 -14.79
CA LEU A 54 -1.67 9.04 -14.01
C LEU A 54 -1.03 10.06 -13.06
N ASP A 55 -0.79 11.28 -13.55
CA ASP A 55 -0.23 12.37 -12.75
C ASP A 55 -1.16 12.80 -11.61
N GLU A 56 -2.47 12.91 -11.88
CA GLU A 56 -3.44 13.22 -10.82
C GLU A 56 -3.48 12.14 -9.74
N VAL A 57 -3.36 10.87 -10.13
CA VAL A 57 -3.31 9.74 -9.19
C VAL A 57 -2.02 9.77 -8.38
N ARG A 58 -0.88 10.06 -9.02
CA ARG A 58 0.40 10.25 -8.34
C ARG A 58 0.29 11.34 -7.29
N ASP A 59 -0.18 12.53 -7.67
CA ASP A 59 -0.31 13.68 -6.78
C ASP A 59 -1.27 13.40 -5.62
N ALA A 60 -2.38 12.71 -5.87
CA ALA A 60 -3.32 12.32 -4.83
C ALA A 60 -2.74 11.31 -3.83
N VAL A 61 -1.89 10.38 -4.30
CA VAL A 61 -1.20 9.43 -3.42
C VAL A 61 -0.12 10.16 -2.62
N ASP A 62 0.71 10.99 -3.25
CA ASP A 62 1.73 11.80 -2.55
C ASP A 62 1.10 12.70 -1.49
N ALA A 63 -0.03 13.35 -1.79
CA ALA A 63 -0.76 14.16 -0.81
C ALA A 63 -1.25 13.33 0.39
N THR A 64 -1.76 12.13 0.14
CA THR A 64 -2.21 11.20 1.20
C THR A 64 -1.02 10.75 2.07
N LEU A 65 0.11 10.42 1.44
CA LEU A 65 1.32 10.00 2.15
C LEU A 65 1.92 11.14 2.97
N ALA A 66 1.92 12.36 2.42
CA ALA A 66 2.36 13.55 3.14
C ALA A 66 1.49 13.84 4.37
N GLU A 67 0.17 13.67 4.28
CA GLU A 67 -0.73 13.78 5.44
C GLU A 67 -0.37 12.76 6.53
N TRP A 68 -0.08 11.51 6.16
CA TRP A 68 0.30 10.47 7.12
C TRP A 68 1.66 10.72 7.77
N VAL A 69 2.66 11.17 7.00
CA VAL A 69 3.96 11.56 7.56
C VAL A 69 3.81 12.74 8.51
N ALA A 70 3.07 13.77 8.11
CA ALA A 70 2.83 14.95 8.94
C ALA A 70 2.06 14.63 10.24
N SER A 71 1.26 13.56 10.26
CA SER A 71 0.57 13.14 11.47
C SER A 71 1.49 12.46 12.49
N GLY A 72 2.70 12.04 12.10
CA GLY A 72 3.63 11.30 12.97
C GLY A 72 3.02 10.03 13.54
N ALA A 73 2.13 9.36 12.79
CA ALA A 73 1.30 8.29 13.33
C ALA A 73 2.15 7.17 13.95
N ALA A 74 1.82 6.80 15.18
CA ALA A 74 2.53 5.75 15.89
C ALA A 74 2.33 4.39 15.20
N ALA A 75 3.40 3.63 15.09
CA ALA A 75 3.44 2.28 14.55
C ALA A 75 3.90 1.29 15.63
N ARG A 76 3.30 0.10 15.64
CA ARG A 76 3.66 -0.95 16.60
C ARG A 76 3.48 -2.33 16.00
N ILE A 77 4.14 -3.32 16.60
CA ILE A 77 3.87 -4.73 16.33
C ILE A 77 2.99 -5.30 17.44
N GLU A 78 1.78 -5.71 17.07
CA GLU A 78 0.89 -6.49 17.93
C GLU A 78 1.12 -7.99 17.74
N ARG A 79 1.00 -8.74 18.84
CA ARG A 79 1.12 -10.21 18.86
C ARG A 79 -0.18 -10.83 19.35
N GLU A 80 -0.63 -11.88 18.68
CA GLU A 80 -1.83 -12.65 19.08
C GLU A 80 -1.53 -13.72 20.16
N GLY A 81 -0.31 -13.74 20.70
CA GLY A 81 0.13 -14.62 21.78
C GLY A 81 1.65 -14.54 22.00
N ASP A 82 2.16 -15.37 22.90
CA ASP A 82 3.57 -15.35 23.34
C ASP A 82 4.46 -16.40 22.66
N LEU A 83 3.91 -17.21 21.75
CA LEU A 83 4.69 -18.21 21.02
C LEU A 83 5.48 -17.55 19.90
N LEU A 84 6.63 -18.14 19.54
CA LEU A 84 7.40 -17.71 18.37
C LEU A 84 6.57 -17.78 17.07
N THR A 85 5.62 -18.72 17.01
CA THR A 85 4.69 -18.91 15.89
C THR A 85 3.43 -18.07 15.99
N SER A 86 3.26 -17.29 17.07
CA SER A 86 2.10 -16.40 17.21
C SER A 86 2.11 -15.35 16.11
N ARG A 87 0.93 -15.12 15.52
CA ARG A 87 0.79 -14.16 14.43
C ARG A 87 1.15 -12.76 14.93
N ARG A 88 1.96 -12.08 14.13
CA ARG A 88 2.38 -10.69 14.34
C ARG A 88 1.69 -9.80 13.31
N SER A 89 1.24 -8.64 13.75
CA SER A 89 0.66 -7.62 12.86
C SER A 89 1.33 -6.29 13.12
N TRP A 90 1.77 -5.64 12.05
CA TRP A 90 2.06 -4.22 12.09
C TRP A 90 0.75 -3.45 12.12
N VAL A 91 0.67 -2.46 13.01
CA VAL A 91 -0.47 -1.56 13.17
C VAL A 91 0.03 -0.13 13.19
N CYS A 92 -0.64 0.76 12.45
CA CYS A 92 -0.35 2.19 12.45
C CYS A 92 -1.65 3.00 12.55
N GLU A 93 -1.69 3.94 13.49
CA GLU A 93 -2.87 4.77 13.79
C GLU A 93 -2.98 5.95 12.83
N LEU A 94 -3.29 5.67 11.56
CA LEU A 94 -3.35 6.69 10.50
C LEU A 94 -4.58 7.60 10.62
N PRO A 95 -4.52 8.81 10.04
CA PRO A 95 -5.71 9.60 9.76
C PRO A 95 -6.78 8.79 9.03
N GLY A 96 -8.00 8.77 9.56
CA GLY A 96 -9.12 8.00 9.00
C GLY A 96 -9.21 6.54 9.47
N GLY A 97 -8.29 6.06 10.31
CA GLY A 97 -8.40 4.78 11.00
C GLY A 97 -7.12 3.95 11.00
N ALA A 98 -7.08 2.94 11.88
CA ALA A 98 -5.91 2.07 12.02
C ALA A 98 -5.67 1.20 10.77
N ALA A 99 -4.47 1.29 10.20
CA ALA A 99 -3.98 0.34 9.21
C ALA A 99 -3.40 -0.89 9.91
N ARG A 100 -3.69 -2.08 9.40
CA ARG A 100 -3.19 -3.36 9.94
C ARG A 100 -2.74 -4.28 8.82
N ILE A 101 -1.51 -4.77 8.91
CA ILE A 101 -1.01 -5.83 8.02
C ILE A 101 -0.31 -6.93 8.82
N PRO A 102 -0.45 -8.21 8.44
CA PRO A 102 0.37 -9.28 9.03
C PRO A 102 1.83 -9.04 8.67
N CYS A 103 2.70 -8.90 9.67
CA CYS A 103 4.13 -8.70 9.43
C CYS A 103 4.96 -9.20 10.61
N GLY A 104 6.02 -9.96 10.30
CA GLY A 104 7.00 -10.44 11.28
C GLY A 104 8.32 -9.65 11.28
N GLY A 105 8.42 -8.61 10.46
CA GLY A 105 9.64 -7.81 10.29
C GLY A 105 9.90 -6.81 11.41
N THR A 106 10.97 -6.04 11.23
CA THR A 106 11.32 -4.86 12.04
C THR A 106 10.78 -3.61 11.35
N HIS A 107 10.21 -2.70 12.12
CA HIS A 107 9.57 -1.49 11.63
C HIS A 107 9.98 -0.28 12.46
N LEU A 108 9.80 0.91 11.89
CA LEU A 108 9.76 2.17 12.61
C LEU A 108 8.68 2.12 13.70
N ALA A 109 8.90 2.85 14.79
CA ALA A 109 7.95 3.06 15.88
C ALA A 109 6.93 4.17 15.56
N GLY A 110 7.19 4.98 14.54
CA GLY A 110 6.25 5.99 14.06
C GLY A 110 6.60 6.52 12.68
N LEU A 111 5.66 7.26 12.09
CA LEU A 111 5.90 7.98 10.82
C LEU A 111 6.69 9.27 11.00
N ASP A 112 6.87 9.73 12.24
CA ASP A 112 7.74 10.86 12.61
C ASP A 112 9.24 10.57 12.43
N GLU A 113 9.61 9.30 12.29
CA GLU A 113 10.97 8.88 11.88
C GLU A 113 11.24 9.10 10.38
N LEU A 114 10.25 9.60 9.62
CA LEU A 114 10.37 9.90 8.19
C LEU A 114 10.20 11.39 7.94
N ALA A 115 11.11 11.96 7.16
CA ALA A 115 10.97 13.32 6.63
C ALA A 115 9.96 13.37 5.47
N SER A 116 9.90 12.33 4.63
CA SER A 116 8.94 12.25 3.53
C SER A 116 8.75 10.84 3.00
N ILE A 117 7.62 10.62 2.33
CA ILE A 117 7.37 9.46 1.47
C ILE A 117 6.80 10.00 0.16
N THR A 118 7.36 9.59 -0.97
CA THR A 118 6.90 9.99 -2.31
C THR A 118 6.79 8.79 -3.24
N ILE A 119 6.03 8.94 -4.31
CA ILE A 119 5.87 7.91 -5.33
C ILE A 119 6.17 8.40 -6.74
N ASP A 120 6.67 7.46 -7.55
CA ASP A 120 6.73 7.56 -9.00
C ASP A 120 5.88 6.46 -9.61
N LEU A 121 5.13 6.80 -10.65
CA LEU A 121 4.32 5.85 -11.43
C LEU A 121 4.85 5.76 -12.85
N GLU A 122 5.14 4.54 -13.28
CA GLU A 122 5.49 4.21 -14.66
C GLU A 122 4.41 3.26 -15.22
N VAL A 123 4.04 3.44 -16.49
CA VAL A 123 3.01 2.63 -17.16
C VAL A 123 3.58 2.02 -18.44
N GLU A 124 3.27 0.75 -18.65
CA GLU A 124 3.50 0.04 -19.91
C GLU A 124 2.28 -0.79 -20.30
N GLU A 125 2.09 -1.00 -21.60
CA GLU A 125 1.12 -1.97 -22.10
C GLU A 125 1.85 -3.27 -22.50
N ALA A 126 1.48 -4.38 -21.87
CA ALA A 126 2.07 -5.69 -22.12
C ALA A 126 1.00 -6.80 -22.07
N ASP A 127 1.02 -7.71 -23.03
CA ASP A 127 0.13 -8.89 -23.10
C ASP A 127 -1.37 -8.57 -22.91
N GLY A 128 -1.85 -7.48 -23.52
CA GLY A 128 -3.25 -7.04 -23.43
C GLY A 128 -3.69 -6.58 -22.03
N ALA A 129 -2.72 -6.16 -21.20
CA ALA A 129 -2.94 -5.54 -19.91
C ALA A 129 -2.11 -4.26 -19.79
N VAL A 130 -2.63 -3.31 -19.01
CA VAL A 130 -1.83 -2.18 -18.52
C VAL A 130 -1.06 -2.67 -17.31
N VAL A 131 0.25 -2.44 -17.29
CA VAL A 131 1.11 -2.70 -16.14
C VAL A 131 1.52 -1.36 -15.56
N VAL A 132 1.31 -1.19 -14.25
CA VAL A 132 1.72 -0.01 -13.50
C VAL A 132 2.83 -0.42 -12.57
N ARG A 133 3.97 0.26 -12.65
CA ARG A 133 5.05 0.15 -11.68
C ARG A 133 5.02 1.37 -10.78
N MET A 134 4.78 1.14 -9.49
CA MET A 134 4.86 2.16 -8.46
C MET A 134 6.18 2.00 -7.72
N ARG A 135 6.99 3.05 -7.72
CA ARG A 135 8.18 3.15 -6.87
C ARG A 135 7.83 4.05 -5.70
N THR A 136 7.94 3.53 -4.49
CA THR A 136 7.81 4.32 -3.26
C THR A 136 9.20 4.59 -2.72
N THR A 137 9.47 5.83 -2.35
CA THR A 137 10.74 6.24 -1.73
C THR A 137 10.45 6.92 -0.40
N CYS A 138 11.20 6.55 0.63
CA CYS A 138 11.15 7.18 1.95
C CYS A 138 12.44 7.95 2.19
N VAL A 139 12.35 9.08 2.89
CA VAL A 139 13.51 9.81 3.40
C VAL A 139 13.44 9.79 4.93
N PRO A 140 14.45 9.28 5.64
CA PRO A 140 14.51 9.34 7.10
C PRO A 140 14.57 10.78 7.62
N ALA A 141 14.02 11.01 8.82
CA ALA A 141 14.12 12.30 9.52
C ALA A 141 15.49 12.54 10.16
#